data_AF-A0A3B9V0M0-F1
#
_entry.id   AF-A0A3B9V0M0-F1
#
_cell.length_a   1.000
_cell.length_b   1.000
_cell.length_c   1.000
_cell.angle_alpha   90.00
_cell.angle_beta   90.00
_cell.angle_gamma   90.00
#
_symmetry.space_group_name_H-M   'P 1'
#
loop_
_entity.id
_entity.type
_entity.pdbx_description
1 polymer ?
#
loop_
_entity_poly.entity_id
_entity_poly.type
_entity_poly.pdbx_seq_one_letter_code
_entity_poly.pdbx_strand_id
1 'polypeptide(L)'
;RGLPEQLIGQDPKFYLDHKFAGGCAPESSLAPAALAEYLRCFRNPDTIRGSCEDYRAAASIDLEHDRADRTRKIETPLLVLWGEQAFVHRHYDVLGVWADYATTIQGHPVPSGHYLPEEAPEAVIDALTHFFSGFVL
;
A
#
# COMPACT_ATOMS: atom_id res chain seq x y z
N ARG A 1 13.72 20.80 -8.49
CA ARG A 1 12.72 19.73 -8.81
C ARG A 1 13.44 18.67 -9.64
N GLY A 2 13.11 17.38 -9.50
CA GLY A 2 13.79 16.30 -10.23
C GLY A 2 14.79 15.45 -9.43
N LEU A 3 15.10 15.82 -8.18
CA LEU A 3 16.07 15.08 -7.36
C LEU A 3 15.67 13.60 -7.16
N PRO A 4 14.44 13.25 -6.70
CA PRO A 4 14.09 11.84 -6.52
C PRO A 4 14.06 11.09 -7.86
N GLU A 5 13.62 11.72 -8.95
CA GLU A 5 13.65 11.11 -10.28
C GLU A 5 15.08 10.78 -10.73
N GLN A 6 16.02 11.69 -10.49
CA GLN A 6 17.43 11.44 -10.80
C GLN A 6 17.99 10.30 -9.95
N LEU A 7 17.76 10.31 -8.63
CA LEU A 7 18.27 9.28 -7.72
C LEU A 7 17.73 7.89 -8.05
N ILE A 8 16.42 7.78 -8.28
CA ILE A 8 15.79 6.52 -8.66
C ILE A 8 16.25 6.09 -10.06
N GLY A 9 16.32 7.03 -11.01
CA GLY A 9 16.68 6.77 -12.40
C GLY A 9 18.13 6.33 -12.61
N GLN A 10 19.05 6.63 -11.68
CA GLN A 10 20.43 6.14 -11.75
C GLN A 10 20.51 4.62 -11.64
N ASP A 11 19.74 4.02 -10.71
CA ASP A 11 19.67 2.57 -10.56
C ASP A 11 18.27 2.15 -10.06
N PRO A 12 17.30 2.01 -10.98
CA PRO A 12 15.94 1.60 -10.62
C PRO A 12 15.90 0.21 -10.00
N LYS A 13 16.85 -0.68 -10.33
CA LYS A 13 16.89 -2.03 -9.76
C LYS A 13 17.29 -1.95 -8.29
N PHE A 14 18.40 -1.27 -7.98
CA PHE A 14 18.84 -1.11 -6.60
C PHE A 14 17.78 -0.43 -5.74
N TYR A 15 17.12 0.61 -6.28
CA TYR A 15 16.01 1.26 -5.59
C TYR A 15 14.88 0.27 -5.27
N LEU A 16 14.40 -0.49 -6.27
CA LEU A 16 13.31 -1.45 -6.06
C LEU A 16 13.72 -2.58 -5.11
N ASP A 17 14.89 -3.18 -5.29
CA ASP A 17 15.39 -4.24 -4.40
C ASP A 17 15.39 -3.76 -2.94
N HIS A 18 15.88 -2.54 -2.69
CA HIS A 18 15.90 -1.95 -1.35
C HIS A 18 14.49 -1.70 -0.80
N LYS A 19 13.57 -1.18 -1.63
CA LYS A 19 12.18 -0.91 -1.23
C LYS A 19 11.40 -2.18 -0.93
N PHE A 20 11.57 -3.24 -1.73
CA PHE A 20 10.91 -4.52 -1.50
C PHE A 20 11.50 -5.22 -0.27
N ALA A 21 12.83 -5.31 -0.17
CA ALA A 21 13.48 -5.91 1.00
C ALA A 21 13.12 -5.22 2.32
N GLY A 22 13.02 -3.89 2.33
CA GLY A 22 12.60 -3.13 3.53
C GLY A 22 11.11 -3.21 3.85
N GLY A 23 10.28 -3.65 2.90
CA GLY A 23 8.83 -3.76 3.08
C GLY A 23 8.38 -5.17 3.45
N CYS A 24 9.05 -6.22 2.95
CA CYS A 24 8.75 -7.61 3.28
C CYS A 24 8.97 -7.93 4.77
N ALA A 25 8.26 -8.94 5.28
CA ALA A 25 8.60 -9.57 6.54
C ALA A 25 10.01 -10.20 6.48
N PRO A 26 10.65 -10.44 7.64
CA PRO A 26 11.93 -11.17 7.68
C PRO A 26 11.85 -12.48 6.90
N GLU A 27 12.88 -12.77 6.09
CA GLU A 27 13.00 -13.99 5.27
C GLU A 27 11.92 -14.14 4.17
N SER A 28 11.07 -13.13 3.97
CA SER A 28 10.09 -13.05 2.89
C SER A 28 10.63 -12.25 1.69
N SER A 29 10.14 -12.57 0.50
CA SER A 29 10.49 -11.86 -0.74
C SER A 29 9.41 -12.03 -1.80
N LEU A 30 9.27 -11.04 -2.68
CA LEU A 30 8.37 -11.13 -3.83
C LEU A 30 8.89 -12.14 -4.85
N ALA A 31 7.96 -12.70 -5.64
CA ALA A 31 8.32 -13.65 -6.68
C ALA A 31 9.28 -13.01 -7.71
N PRO A 32 10.32 -13.72 -8.20
CA PRO A 32 11.28 -13.16 -9.15
C PRO A 32 10.64 -12.62 -10.44
N ALA A 33 9.56 -13.25 -10.91
CA ALA A 33 8.81 -12.78 -12.07
C ALA A 33 8.08 -11.44 -11.80
N ALA A 34 7.53 -11.25 -10.60
CA ALA A 34 6.92 -9.99 -10.19
C ALA A 34 7.98 -8.89 -10.10
N LEU A 35 9.12 -9.16 -9.44
CA LEU A 35 10.26 -8.21 -9.37
C LEU A 35 10.77 -7.79 -10.75
N ALA A 36 10.88 -8.74 -11.69
CA ALA A 36 11.29 -8.45 -13.07
C ALA A 36 10.29 -7.51 -13.77
N GLU A 37 8.99 -7.68 -13.53
CA GLU A 37 7.96 -6.84 -14.13
C GLU A 37 7.92 -5.43 -13.50
N TYR A 38 8.06 -5.31 -12.18
CA TYR A 38 8.24 -4.02 -11.53
C TYR A 38 9.45 -3.28 -12.11
N LEU A 39 10.59 -3.95 -12.26
CA LEU A 39 11.79 -3.37 -12.85
C LEU A 39 11.58 -2.97 -14.32
N ARG A 40 10.89 -3.79 -15.12
CA ARG A 40 10.58 -3.46 -16.52
C ARG A 40 9.83 -2.13 -16.61
N CYS A 41 8.85 -1.92 -15.74
CA CYS A 41 8.07 -0.68 -15.67
C CYS A 41 8.89 0.50 -15.12
N PHE A 42 9.67 0.30 -14.06
CA PHE A 42 10.45 1.37 -13.40
C PHE A 42 11.72 1.76 -14.15
N ARG A 43 12.13 1.00 -15.18
CA ARG A 43 13.15 1.44 -16.14
C ARG A 43 12.68 2.60 -17.02
N ASN A 44 11.38 2.82 -17.14
CA ASN A 44 10.83 3.97 -17.85
C ASN A 44 10.91 5.24 -16.98
N PRO A 45 11.63 6.29 -17.41
CA PRO A 45 11.70 7.56 -16.67
C PRO A 45 10.33 8.21 -16.43
N ASP A 46 9.36 7.97 -17.30
CA ASP A 46 7.99 8.49 -17.11
C ASP A 46 7.25 7.80 -15.99
N THR A 47 7.50 6.51 -15.76
CA THR A 47 6.98 5.79 -14.58
C THR A 47 7.55 6.39 -13.30
N ILE A 48 8.87 6.61 -13.26
CA ILE A 48 9.54 7.23 -12.10
C ILE A 48 8.99 8.62 -11.83
N ARG A 49 8.85 9.44 -12.88
CA ARG A 49 8.26 10.78 -12.80
C ARG A 49 6.82 10.71 -12.27
N GLY A 50 6.00 9.81 -12.81
CA GLY A 50 4.64 9.57 -12.33
C GLY A 50 4.58 9.22 -10.84
N SER A 51 5.41 8.27 -10.40
CA SER A 51 5.51 7.91 -8.98
C SER A 51 6.02 9.05 -8.10
N CYS A 52 6.91 9.91 -8.60
CA CYS A 52 7.35 11.08 -7.84
C CYS A 52 6.27 12.16 -7.76
N GLU A 53 5.51 12.38 -8.82
CA GLU A 53 4.37 13.32 -8.81
C GLU A 53 3.23 12.82 -7.92
N ASP A 54 2.98 11.52 -7.85
CA ASP A 54 2.05 10.89 -6.89
C ASP A 54 2.40 11.28 -5.43
N TYR A 55 3.65 11.08 -5.02
CA TYR A 55 4.09 11.51 -3.67
C TYR A 55 4.03 13.02 -3.46
N ARG A 56 4.21 13.83 -4.50
CA ARG A 56 4.04 15.29 -4.39
C ARG A 56 2.57 15.66 -4.23
N ALA A 57 1.67 15.00 -4.94
CA ALA A 57 0.23 15.20 -4.81
C ALA A 57 -0.24 14.82 -3.39
N ALA A 58 0.20 13.67 -2.88
CA ALA A 58 -0.10 13.19 -1.53
C ALA A 58 0.37 14.16 -0.44
N ALA A 59 1.49 14.87 -0.68
CA ALA A 59 2.02 15.88 0.24
C ALA A 59 1.48 17.31 -0.01
N SER A 60 0.56 17.49 -0.97
CA SER A 60 0.01 18.80 -1.34
C SER A 60 -1.49 18.75 -1.66
N ILE A 61 -1.86 18.65 -2.94
CA ILE A 61 -3.25 18.82 -3.40
C ILE A 61 -4.21 17.80 -2.78
N ASP A 62 -3.75 16.57 -2.50
CA ASP A 62 -4.59 15.56 -1.86
C ASP A 62 -4.98 15.97 -0.43
N LEU A 63 -4.10 16.68 0.28
CA LEU A 63 -4.43 17.25 1.60
C LEU A 63 -5.46 18.38 1.51
N GLU A 64 -5.54 19.10 0.39
CA GLU A 64 -6.60 20.08 0.16
C GLU A 64 -7.93 19.38 -0.09
N HIS A 65 -7.93 18.33 -0.90
CA HIS A 65 -9.11 17.51 -1.15
C HIS A 65 -9.62 16.86 0.15
N ASP A 66 -8.75 16.18 0.91
CA ASP A 66 -9.08 15.54 2.17
C ASP A 66 -9.64 16.53 3.21
N ARG A 67 -9.14 17.78 3.23
CA ARG A 67 -9.67 18.82 4.11
C ARG A 67 -11.03 19.33 3.65
N ALA A 68 -11.25 19.43 2.34
CA ALA A 68 -12.49 19.95 1.77
C ALA A 68 -13.70 19.07 2.14
N ASP A 69 -13.50 17.77 2.30
CA ASP A 69 -14.56 16.85 2.72
C ASP A 69 -14.23 15.95 3.91
N ARG A 70 -13.35 16.41 4.81
CA ARG A 70 -12.88 15.64 5.97
C ARG A 70 -13.99 15.04 6.85
N THR A 71 -15.17 15.65 6.86
CA THR A 71 -16.34 15.21 7.63
C THR A 71 -17.20 14.18 6.90
N ARG A 72 -16.99 13.97 5.59
CA ARG A 72 -17.69 12.95 4.80
C ARG A 72 -17.01 11.61 5.05
N LYS A 73 -17.79 10.64 5.53
CA LYS A 73 -17.31 9.28 5.81
C LYS A 73 -17.68 8.33 4.69
N ILE A 74 -16.87 7.29 4.51
CA ILE A 74 -17.20 6.12 3.68
C ILE A 74 -18.36 5.39 4.36
N GLU A 75 -19.50 5.31 3.67
CA GLU A 75 -20.74 4.72 4.20
C GLU A 75 -20.88 3.22 3.91
N THR A 76 -20.23 2.74 2.84
CA THR A 76 -20.18 1.32 2.51
C THR A 76 -19.31 0.58 3.53
N PRO A 77 -19.59 -0.70 3.84
CA PRO A 77 -18.71 -1.47 4.71
C PRO A 77 -17.27 -1.47 4.17
N LEU A 78 -16.30 -1.28 5.07
CA LEU A 78 -14.89 -1.21 4.77
C LEU A 78 -14.14 -2.34 5.46
N LEU A 79 -13.37 -3.11 4.70
CA LEU A 79 -12.37 -4.04 5.21
C LEU A 79 -10.98 -3.40 5.14
N VAL A 80 -10.27 -3.35 6.26
CA VAL A 80 -8.88 -2.87 6.33
C VAL A 80 -7.95 -4.03 6.70
N LEU A 81 -7.04 -4.40 5.79
CA LEU A 81 -6.00 -5.39 6.05
C LEU A 81 -4.63 -4.70 6.07
N TRP A 82 -3.77 -5.11 6.99
CA TRP A 82 -2.40 -4.60 7.09
C TRP A 82 -1.45 -5.70 7.57
N GLY A 83 -0.15 -5.53 7.35
CA GLY A 83 0.83 -6.55 7.73
C GLY A 83 1.18 -6.48 9.19
N GLU A 84 1.12 -7.61 9.90
CA GLU A 84 1.53 -7.74 11.30
C GLU A 84 3.00 -7.34 11.53
N GLN A 85 3.86 -7.60 10.54
CA GLN A 85 5.28 -7.25 10.58
C GLN A 85 5.59 -5.90 9.93
N ALA A 86 4.56 -5.17 9.45
CA ALA A 86 4.74 -3.89 8.79
C ALA A 86 4.91 -2.73 9.80
N PHE A 87 5.50 -1.63 9.32
CA PHE A 87 5.63 -0.38 10.10
C PHE A 87 4.28 0.08 10.68
N VAL A 88 3.22 0.00 9.88
CA VAL A 88 1.88 0.48 10.25
C VAL A 88 1.34 -0.26 11.49
N HIS A 89 1.50 -1.58 11.57
CA HIS A 89 1.04 -2.37 12.72
C HIS A 89 1.69 -1.92 14.04
N ARG A 90 2.99 -1.58 13.98
CA ARG A 90 3.76 -1.20 15.19
C ARG A 90 3.50 0.20 15.70
N HIS A 91 2.98 1.10 14.85
CA HIS A 91 2.94 2.54 15.16
C HIS A 91 1.53 3.14 15.22
N TYR A 92 0.52 2.41 14.76
CA TYR A 92 -0.85 2.93 14.69
C TYR A 92 -1.86 1.91 15.22
N ASP A 93 -2.87 2.41 15.92
CA ASP A 93 -4.16 1.73 15.99
C ASP A 93 -4.86 1.91 14.63
N VAL A 94 -4.67 0.94 13.74
CA VAL A 94 -5.11 1.04 12.35
C VAL A 94 -6.63 1.23 12.27
N LEU A 95 -7.40 0.44 13.02
CA LEU A 95 -8.86 0.58 13.01
C LEU A 95 -9.31 1.87 13.69
N GLY A 96 -8.60 2.32 14.74
CA GLY A 96 -8.83 3.62 15.37
C GLY A 96 -8.65 4.78 14.39
N VAL A 97 -7.59 4.77 13.56
CA VAL A 97 -7.38 5.78 12.52
C VAL A 97 -8.52 5.75 11.50
N TRP A 98 -8.88 4.56 10.98
CA TRP A 98 -9.91 4.44 9.97
C TRP A 98 -11.32 4.79 10.48
N ALA A 99 -11.59 4.65 11.79
CA ALA A 99 -12.87 5.05 12.42
C ALA A 99 -13.21 6.54 12.20
N ASP A 100 -12.21 7.38 11.97
CA ASP A 100 -12.43 8.79 11.63
C ASP A 100 -12.93 9.01 10.19
N TYR A 101 -12.82 8.01 9.32
CA TYR A 101 -13.05 8.12 7.87
C TYR A 101 -14.16 7.20 7.35
N ALA A 102 -14.64 6.21 8.11
CA ALA A 102 -15.69 5.29 7.68
C ALA A 102 -16.69 4.99 8.80
N THR A 103 -17.91 4.58 8.42
CA THR A 103 -19.01 4.31 9.38
C THR A 103 -19.05 2.85 9.82
N THR A 104 -18.84 1.92 8.90
CA THR A 104 -18.84 0.48 9.15
C THR A 104 -17.48 -0.08 8.77
N ILE A 105 -16.68 -0.46 9.77
CA ILE A 105 -15.30 -0.88 9.57
C ILE A 105 -15.07 -2.21 10.26
N GLN A 106 -14.40 -3.10 9.55
CA GLN A 106 -13.78 -4.29 10.10
C GLN A 106 -12.39 -4.45 9.51
N GLY A 107 -11.55 -5.23 10.16
CA GLY A 107 -10.19 -5.42 9.70
C GLY A 107 -9.34 -6.12 10.73
N HIS A 108 -8.19 -6.62 10.28
CA HIS A 108 -7.24 -7.32 11.11
C HIS A 108 -5.86 -7.31 10.46
N PRO A 109 -4.79 -7.53 11.25
CA PRO A 109 -3.48 -7.77 10.69
C PRO A 109 -3.43 -9.12 9.96
N VAL A 110 -2.54 -9.24 8.99
CA VAL A 110 -2.22 -10.43 8.20
C VAL A 110 -0.77 -10.81 8.48
N PRO A 111 -0.40 -12.11 8.60
CA PRO A 111 0.96 -12.55 8.94
C PRO A 111 1.96 -12.29 7.79
N SER A 112 2.29 -11.02 7.58
CA SER A 112 3.05 -10.51 6.43
C SER A 112 3.74 -9.19 6.78
N GLY A 113 4.66 -8.76 5.92
CA GLY A 113 5.15 -7.39 5.86
C GLY A 113 4.16 -6.49 5.14
N HIS A 114 4.66 -5.55 4.34
CA HIS A 114 3.84 -4.57 3.63
C HIS A 114 3.09 -5.18 2.43
N TYR A 115 3.59 -6.23 1.80
CA TYR A 115 3.09 -6.73 0.53
C TYR A 115 2.15 -7.92 0.72
N LEU A 116 1.04 -7.70 1.44
CA LEU A 116 0.10 -8.75 1.88
C LEU A 116 -0.24 -9.80 0.80
N PRO A 117 -0.64 -9.42 -0.43
CA PRO A 117 -1.03 -10.41 -1.43
C PRO A 117 0.14 -11.24 -1.98
N GLU A 118 1.37 -10.77 -1.84
CA GLU A 118 2.57 -11.51 -2.25
C GLU A 118 3.08 -12.42 -1.12
N GLU A 119 2.93 -11.98 0.13
CA GLU A 119 3.53 -12.64 1.30
C GLU A 119 2.59 -13.62 2.00
N ALA A 120 1.28 -13.35 2.00
CA ALA A 120 0.25 -14.19 2.62
C ALA A 120 -1.02 -14.24 1.75
N PRO A 121 -0.93 -14.68 0.47
CA PRO A 121 -2.05 -14.63 -0.48
C PRO A 121 -3.29 -15.37 0.02
N GLU A 122 -3.14 -16.53 0.66
CA GLU A 122 -4.26 -17.33 1.16
C GLU A 122 -5.03 -16.57 2.24
N ALA A 123 -4.33 -15.96 3.19
CA ALA A 123 -4.97 -15.17 4.25
C ALA A 123 -5.71 -13.95 3.70
N VAL A 124 -5.16 -13.30 2.66
CA VAL A 124 -5.83 -12.20 1.96
C VAL A 124 -7.07 -12.69 1.20
N ILE A 125 -6.96 -13.79 0.47
CA ILE A 125 -8.07 -14.39 -0.28
C ILE A 125 -9.21 -14.80 0.66
N ASP A 126 -8.88 -15.43 1.79
CA ASP A 126 -9.87 -15.84 2.80
C ASP A 126 -10.59 -14.63 3.39
N ALA A 127 -9.85 -13.58 3.77
CA ALA A 127 -10.42 -12.35 4.31
C ALA A 127 -11.34 -11.65 3.30
N LEU A 128 -10.92 -11.53 2.04
CA LEU A 128 -11.73 -10.96 0.97
C LEU A 128 -12.97 -11.81 0.68
N THR A 129 -12.81 -13.13 0.60
CA THR A 129 -13.92 -14.06 0.33
C THR A 129 -14.98 -13.98 1.42
N HIS A 130 -14.55 -13.99 2.69
CA HIS A 130 -15.45 -13.83 3.83
C HIS A 130 -16.18 -12.49 3.77
N PHE A 131 -15.43 -11.39 3.60
CA PHE A 131 -16.00 -10.04 3.49
C PHE A 131 -17.06 -9.96 2.39
N PHE A 132 -16.76 -10.46 1.18
CA PHE A 132 -17.67 -10.37 0.04
C PHE A 132 -18.85 -11.35 0.12
N SER A 133 -18.72 -12.48 0.83
CA SER A 133 -19.81 -13.45 1.00
C SER A 133 -21.04 -12.89 1.71
N GLY A 134 -20.88 -11.83 2.50
CA GLY A 134 -21.97 -11.15 3.20
C GLY A 134 -22.80 -10.19 2.34
N PHE A 135 -22.36 -9.92 1.10
CA PHE A 135 -23.07 -9.05 0.16
C PHE A 135 -23.88 -9.90 -0.82
N VAL A 136 -25.19 -9.92 -0.62
CA VAL A 136 -26.12 -10.34 -1.68
C VAL A 136 -26.32 -9.12 -2.58
N LEU A 137 -25.90 -9.20 -3.84
CA LEU A 137 -26.19 -8.20 -4.87
C LEU A 137 -27.70 -8.10 -5.15
#